data_AF-A0A523D6Y9-F1
#
_entry.id   AF-A0A523D6Y9-F1
#
_cell.length_a   1.000
_cell.length_b   1.000
_cell.length_c   1.000
_cell.angle_alpha   90.00
_cell.angle_beta   90.00
_cell.angle_gamma   90.00
#
_symmetry.space_group_name_H-M   'P 1'
#
loop_
_entity.id
_entity.type
_entity.pdbx_description
1 polymer ?
#
loop_
_entity_poly.entity_id
_entity_poly.type
_entity_poly.pdbx_seq_one_letter_code
_entity_poly.pdbx_strand_id
1 'polypeptide(L)'
;MLDSEVFSSEIKAGFSLIGGGSAPEEQIPTYVLAVTSKQHSVNELERQLRKSPTPVIARIENDQLILDLRTVFPEQEDLIVSAFAEIASRFAEIASRK
;
A
#
# COMPACT_ATOMS: atom_id res chain seq x y z
N MET A 1 7.53 12.60 3.82
CA MET A 1 7.96 11.32 4.42
C MET A 1 6.77 10.69 5.11
N LEU A 2 6.55 9.39 4.95
CA LEU A 2 5.55 8.66 5.72
C LEU A 2 5.91 8.70 7.20
N ASP A 3 4.92 8.93 8.06
CA ASP A 3 5.11 8.93 9.49
C ASP A 3 5.48 7.51 9.98
N SER A 4 6.73 7.35 10.42
CA SER A 4 7.28 6.07 10.91
C SER A 4 6.65 5.60 12.23
N GLU A 5 5.90 6.47 12.91
CA GLU A 5 5.13 6.08 14.09
C GLU A 5 3.87 5.29 13.70
N VAL A 6 3.34 5.49 12.50
CA VAL A 6 2.12 4.85 12.02
C VAL A 6 2.40 3.68 11.07
N PHE A 7 3.35 3.87 10.15
CA PHE A 7 3.67 2.90 9.10
C PHE A 7 5.11 2.41 9.19
N SER A 8 5.33 1.16 8.81
CA SER A 8 6.65 0.62 8.50
C SER A 8 6.67 0.23 7.03
N SER A 9 7.70 0.62 6.30
CA SER A 9 7.83 0.29 4.89
C SER A 9 9.23 -0.18 4.52
N GLU A 10 9.30 -1.11 3.57
CA GLU A 10 10.55 -1.64 3.03
C GLU A 10 10.42 -1.85 1.52
N ILE A 11 11.50 -1.58 0.78
CA ILE A 11 11.61 -2.02 -0.62
C ILE A 11 12.30 -3.37 -0.61
N LYS A 12 11.71 -4.37 -1.27
CA LYS A 12 12.31 -5.70 -1.40
C LYS A 12 12.09 -6.29 -2.78
N ALA A 13 12.94 -7.26 -3.12
CA ALA A 13 12.71 -8.08 -4.29
C ALA A 13 11.40 -8.86 -4.13
N GLY A 14 10.64 -8.97 -5.20
CA GLY A 14 9.40 -9.72 -5.25
C GLY A 14 9.07 -10.13 -6.67
N PHE A 15 7.83 -10.55 -6.87
CA PHE A 15 7.34 -10.96 -8.18
C PHE A 15 6.05 -10.24 -8.51
N SER A 16 5.92 -9.89 -9.77
CA SER A 16 4.64 -9.52 -10.36
C SER A 16 4.01 -10.74 -11.02
N LEU A 17 2.70 -10.85 -10.97
CA LEU A 17 1.96 -11.88 -11.70
C LEU A 17 1.53 -11.32 -13.06
N ILE A 18 1.78 -12.06 -14.13
CA ILE A 18 1.24 -11.75 -15.46
C ILE A 18 -0.15 -12.37 -15.59
N GLY A 19 -1.13 -11.55 -16.04
CA GLY A 19 -2.45 -12.02 -16.46
C GLY A 19 -3.59 -11.66 -15.51
N GLY A 20 -4.80 -11.57 -16.05
CA GLY A 20 -6.06 -11.50 -15.31
C GLY A 20 -7.01 -12.58 -15.83
N GLY A 21 -7.58 -13.39 -14.93
CA GLY A 21 -8.47 -14.50 -15.29
C GLY A 21 -7.99 -15.87 -14.78
N SER A 22 -8.33 -16.94 -15.50
CA SER A 22 -8.19 -18.35 -15.10
C SER A 22 -6.78 -18.97 -15.25
N ALA A 23 -5.76 -18.17 -15.58
CA ALA A 23 -4.37 -18.61 -15.51
C ALA A 23 -3.44 -17.41 -15.26
N PRO A 24 -2.68 -17.44 -14.16
CA PRO A 24 -1.50 -16.59 -14.05
C PRO A 24 -0.36 -17.35 -13.36
N GLU A 25 0.61 -17.89 -14.11
CA GLU A 25 1.75 -18.56 -13.45
C GLU A 25 3.12 -18.03 -13.86
N GLU A 26 3.19 -17.06 -14.78
CA GLU A 26 4.46 -16.41 -15.04
C GLU A 26 4.69 -15.28 -14.03
N GLN A 27 5.64 -15.56 -13.13
CA GLN A 27 6.22 -14.60 -12.21
C GLN A 27 7.32 -13.83 -12.93
N ILE A 28 7.21 -12.50 -12.94
CA ILE A 28 8.31 -11.65 -13.38
C ILE A 28 8.95 -11.01 -12.14
N PRO A 29 10.28 -11.12 -11.96
CA PRO A 29 10.99 -10.40 -10.91
C PRO A 29 10.72 -8.89 -10.96
N THR A 30 10.47 -8.29 -9.81
CA THR A 30 10.22 -6.86 -9.64
C THR A 30 10.75 -6.39 -8.28
N TYR A 31 10.71 -5.09 -8.05
CA TYR A 31 10.81 -4.53 -6.70
C TYR A 31 9.42 -4.12 -6.23
N VAL A 32 9.13 -4.42 -4.97
CA VAL A 32 7.87 -4.05 -4.33
C VAL A 32 8.15 -3.18 -3.11
N LEU A 33 7.24 -2.24 -2.85
CA LEU A 33 7.16 -1.54 -1.58
C LEU A 33 6.17 -2.31 -0.70
N ALA A 34 6.69 -2.92 0.37
CA ALA A 34 5.88 -3.58 1.38
C ALA A 34 5.61 -2.60 2.53
N VAL A 35 4.35 -2.47 2.94
CA VAL A 35 3.91 -1.54 3.97
C VAL A 35 3.09 -2.27 5.03
N THR A 36 3.37 -2.01 6.29
CA THR A 36 2.55 -2.43 7.44
C THR A 36 2.16 -1.21 8.28
N SER A 37 1.13 -1.36 9.10
CA SER A 37 0.75 -0.35 10.09
C SER A 37 0.82 -0.93 11.49
N LYS A 38 1.29 -0.12 12.44
CA LYS A 38 1.29 -0.49 13.88
C LYS A 38 -0.09 -0.34 14.52
N GLN A 39 -0.99 0.41 13.88
CA GLN A 39 -2.27 0.81 14.47
C GLN A 39 -3.48 0.14 13.79
N HIS A 40 -3.31 -0.38 12.57
CA HIS A 40 -4.40 -0.90 11.75
C HIS A 40 -4.04 -2.20 11.07
N SER A 41 -5.06 -3.05 10.85
CA SER A 41 -4.90 -4.26 10.04
C SER A 41 -4.63 -3.92 8.58
N VAL A 42 -3.93 -4.81 7.88
CA VAL A 42 -3.64 -4.67 6.46
C VAL A 42 -4.91 -4.52 5.61
N ASN A 43 -5.99 -5.24 5.97
CA ASN A 43 -7.29 -5.14 5.29
C ASN A 43 -7.98 -3.79 5.51
N GLU A 44 -7.84 -3.18 6.69
CA GLU A 44 -8.36 -1.83 6.93
C GLU A 44 -7.61 -0.83 6.06
N LEU A 45 -6.28 -0.91 6.08
CA LEU A 45 -5.43 0.00 5.32
C LEU A 45 -5.68 -0.12 3.81
N GLU A 46 -5.78 -1.34 3.27
CA GLU A 46 -6.15 -1.60 1.88
C GLU A 46 -7.49 -0.96 1.53
N ARG A 47 -8.51 -1.20 2.36
CA ARG A 47 -9.86 -0.68 2.11
C ARG A 47 -9.88 0.84 2.09
N GLN A 48 -9.07 1.48 2.94
CA GLN A 48 -8.99 2.93 3.00
C GLN A 48 -8.23 3.53 1.83
N LEU A 49 -7.13 2.91 1.40
CA LEU A 49 -6.40 3.29 0.17
C LEU A 49 -7.27 3.15 -1.08
N ARG A 50 -8.13 2.14 -1.13
CA ARG A 50 -9.10 2.00 -2.24
C ARG A 50 -10.15 3.12 -2.25
N LYS A 51 -10.42 3.74 -1.09
CA LYS A 51 -11.45 4.77 -0.90
C LYS A 51 -10.90 6.19 -0.84
N SER A 52 -9.59 6.39 -0.95
CA SER A 52 -9.00 7.74 -0.99
C SER A 52 -9.46 8.48 -2.26
N PRO A 53 -9.40 9.83 -2.27
CA PRO A 53 -9.78 10.63 -3.43
C PRO A 53 -9.11 10.17 -4.73
N THR A 54 -7.83 9.79 -4.64
CA THR A 54 -7.15 9.01 -5.68
C THR A 54 -7.00 7.58 -5.16
N PRO A 55 -7.75 6.60 -5.70
CA PRO A 55 -7.66 5.22 -5.24
C PRO A 55 -6.28 4.62 -5.49
N VAL A 56 -5.66 4.08 -4.43
CA VAL A 56 -4.41 3.31 -4.53
C VAL A 56 -4.74 1.84 -4.37
N ILE A 57 -4.48 1.05 -5.41
CA ILE A 57 -4.74 -0.38 -5.43
C ILE A 57 -3.43 -1.13 -5.14
N ALA A 58 -3.44 -1.89 -4.05
CA ALA A 58 -2.35 -2.73 -3.62
C ALA A 58 -2.87 -4.14 -3.37
N ARG A 59 -1.96 -5.12 -3.37
CA ARG A 59 -2.32 -6.49 -2.98
C ARG A 59 -1.90 -6.75 -1.53
N ILE A 60 -2.55 -7.72 -0.91
CA ILE A 60 -2.20 -8.19 0.43
C ILE A 60 -1.39 -9.47 0.29
N GLU A 61 -0.21 -9.52 0.89
CA GLU A 61 0.69 -10.67 0.86
C GLU A 61 1.41 -10.76 2.21
N ASN A 62 1.38 -11.92 2.86
CA ASN A 62 2.04 -12.14 4.17
C ASN A 62 1.72 -11.06 5.22
N ASP A 63 0.46 -10.63 5.31
CA ASP A 63 -0.02 -9.55 6.21
C ASP A 63 0.62 -8.17 5.96
N GLN A 64 1.11 -7.94 4.73
CA GLN A 64 1.64 -6.66 4.29
C GLN A 64 0.88 -6.16 3.07
N LEU A 65 0.78 -4.83 2.93
CA LEU A 65 0.37 -4.20 1.69
C LEU A 65 1.54 -4.17 0.73
N ILE A 66 1.35 -4.68 -0.46
CA ILE A 66 2.37 -4.75 -1.50
C ILE A 66 1.96 -3.84 -2.65
N LEU A 67 2.79 -2.83 -2.88
CA LEU A 67 2.75 -1.96 -4.06
C LEU A 67 3.85 -2.43 -5.02
N ASP A 68 3.44 -2.87 -6.20
CA ASP A 68 4.38 -3.30 -7.23
C ASP A 68 4.93 -2.09 -7.97
N LEU A 69 6.21 -1.76 -7.75
CA LEU A 69 6.82 -0.53 -8.28
C LEU A 69 6.92 -0.53 -9.80
N ARG A 70 6.76 -1.69 -10.45
CA ARG A 70 6.64 -1.77 -11.91
C ARG A 70 5.36 -1.11 -12.44
N THR A 71 4.35 -0.98 -11.59
CA THR A 71 3.05 -0.35 -11.92
C THR A 71 2.88 1.04 -11.35
N VAL A 72 3.93 1.57 -10.70
CA VAL A 72 3.96 2.93 -10.14
C VAL A 72 4.85 3.79 -11.02
N PHE A 73 4.27 4.81 -11.66
CA PHE A 73 5.03 5.79 -12.43
C PHE A 73 5.62 6.85 -11.50
N PRO A 74 6.78 7.46 -11.84
CA PRO A 74 7.42 8.49 -11.00
C PRO A 74 6.49 9.65 -10.61
N GLU A 75 5.61 10.07 -11.52
CA GLU A 75 4.66 11.15 -11.29
C GLU A 75 3.53 10.78 -10.31
N GLN A 76 3.40 9.49 -9.96
CA GLN A 76 2.40 8.99 -9.02
C GLN A 76 2.92 8.86 -7.59
N GLU A 77 4.24 9.00 -7.37
CA GLU A 77 4.84 8.85 -6.05
C GLU A 77 4.21 9.82 -5.02
N ASP A 78 4.04 11.09 -5.41
CA ASP A 78 3.42 12.11 -4.54
C ASP A 78 1.95 11.80 -4.22
N LEU A 79 1.22 11.19 -5.15
CA LEU A 79 -0.18 10.78 -4.94
C LEU A 79 -0.27 9.63 -3.92
N ILE A 80 0.65 8.66 -4.02
CA ILE A 80 0.72 7.54 -3.07
C ILE A 80 1.05 8.09 -1.67
N VAL A 81 2.08 8.93 -1.56
CA VAL A 81 2.46 9.53 -0.26
C VAL A 81 1.30 10.32 0.33
N SER A 82 0.59 11.10 -0.47
CA SER A 82 -0.58 11.88 -0.03
C SER A 82 -1.70 10.98 0.49
N ALA A 83 -2.01 9.87 -0.21
CA ALA A 83 -3.04 8.93 0.22
C ALA A 83 -2.73 8.31 1.59
N PHE A 84 -1.47 7.91 1.84
CA PHE A 84 -1.08 7.41 3.16
C PHE A 84 -1.10 8.49 4.25
N ALA A 85 -0.72 9.73 3.92
CA ALA A 85 -0.76 10.84 4.88
C ALA A 85 -2.19 11.22 5.31
N GLU A 86 -3.14 11.20 4.37
CA GLU A 86 -4.56 11.40 4.66
C GLU A 86 -5.11 10.30 5.58
N ILE A 87 -4.71 9.06 5.32
CA ILE A 87 -5.11 7.91 6.14
C ILE A 87 -4.56 8.05 7.57
N ALA A 88 -3.27 8.38 7.73
CA ALA A 88 -2.66 8.62 9.04
C ALA A 88 -3.38 9.73 9.81
N SER A 89 -3.66 10.86 9.14
CA SER A 89 -4.38 11.99 9.75
C SER A 89 -5.77 11.60 10.24
N ARG A 90 -6.54 10.88 9.41
CA ARG A 90 -7.89 10.43 9.78
C ARG A 90 -7.89 9.46 10.96
N PHE A 91 -6.85 8.64 11.08
CA PHE A 91 -6.72 7.73 12.21
C PHE A 91 -6.33 8.44 13.50
N ALA A 92 -5.47 9.46 13.44
CA ALA A 92 -5.17 10.32 14.58
C ALA A 92 -6.42 11.04 15.12
N GLU A 93 -7.30 11.50 14.22
CA GLU A 93 -8.58 12.12 14.61
C GLU A 93 -9.53 11.14 15.31
N ILE A 94 -9.61 9.89 14.84
CA ILE A 94 -10.46 8.86 15.47
C ILE A 94 -9.92 8.47 16.85
N ALA A 95 -8.60 8.32 16.98
CA ALA A 95 -7.96 8.02 18.27
C ALA A 95 -8.20 9.12 19.31
N SER A 96 -8.25 10.38 18.89
CA SER A 96 -8.48 11.54 19.76
C SER A 96 -9.95 11.72 20.21
N ARG A 97 -10.90 10.96 19.64
CA ARG A 97 -12.33 10.99 19.98
C ARG A 97 -12.77 9.87 20.93
N LYS A 98 -11.84 9.01 21.35
CA LYS A 98 -12.04 7.99 22.40
C LYS A 98 -11.41 8.46 23.71
#